data_AF-A0A8S3FWY4-F1
#
_entry.id   AF-A0A8S3FWY4-F1
#
_cell.length_a   1.000
_cell.length_b   1.000
_cell.length_c   1.000
_cell.angle_alpha   90.00
_cell.angle_beta   90.00
_cell.angle_gamma   90.00
#
_symmetry.space_group_name_H-M   'P 1'
#
loop_
_entity.id
_entity.type
_entity.pdbx_description
1 polymer ?
#
loop_
_entity_poly.entity_id
_entity_poly.type
_entity_poly.pdbx_seq_one_letter_code
_entity_poly.pdbx_strand_id
1 'polypeptide(L)'
;MDMFIFALVFLIFVCFILHLYTRQVEQQIKDPQYRVLQQIFLIVYLLALSGDWVQGPHIYALYESYGIQKHEIEILFIAGFGSSMLFGTIIASLADKYGRRNTCLLYGILYGISCVTKHFPSFQILFIGRILAGMATSILFSAFESWLVSEHRR
;
A
#
# COMPACT_ATOMS: atom_id res chain seq x y z
N MET A 1 6.27 25.08 17.01
CA MET A 1 6.58 23.68 17.36
C MET A 1 5.68 23.18 18.48
N ASP A 2 5.40 23.98 19.51
CA ASP A 2 4.62 23.54 20.67
C ASP A 2 3.20 23.07 20.33
N MET A 3 2.49 23.79 19.45
CA MET A 3 1.15 23.39 18.99
C MET A 3 1.13 22.01 18.30
N PHE A 4 2.18 21.67 17.54
CA PHE A 4 2.31 20.37 16.90
C PHE A 4 2.56 19.26 17.92
N ILE A 5 3.41 19.52 18.91
CA ILE A 5 3.72 18.57 19.99
C ILE A 5 2.48 18.33 20.85
N PHE A 6 1.76 19.38 21.24
CA PHE A 6 0.51 19.24 22.01
C PHE A 6 -0.55 18.47 21.23
N ALA A 7 -0.73 18.76 19.93
CA ALA A 7 -1.67 18.01 19.09
C ALA A 7 -1.29 16.53 18.98
N LEU A 8 0.00 16.22 18.83
CA LEU A 8 0.50 14.86 18.72
C LEU A 8 0.33 14.08 20.03
N VAL A 9 0.69 14.67 21.17
CA VAL A 9 0.49 14.06 22.50
C VAL A 9 -0.99 13.82 22.79
N PHE A 10 -1.84 14.78 22.46
CA PHE A 10 -3.30 14.63 22.59
C PHE A 10 -3.81 13.47 21.72
N LEU A 11 -3.38 13.38 20.46
CA LEU A 11 -3.77 12.30 19.56
C LEU A 11 -3.32 10.93 20.09
N ILE A 12 -2.10 10.83 20.60
CA ILE A 12 -1.59 9.60 21.24
C ILE A 12 -2.48 9.19 22.41
N PHE A 13 -2.84 10.13 23.27
CA PHE A 13 -3.67 9.85 24.44
C PHE A 13 -5.07 9.38 24.05
N VAL A 14 -5.69 10.02 23.05
CA VAL A 14 -6.99 9.61 22.49
C VAL A 14 -6.90 8.20 21.89
N CYS A 15 -5.88 7.93 21.08
CA CYS A 15 -5.65 6.60 20.49
C CYS A 15 -5.44 5.52 21.56
N PHE A 16 -4.73 5.85 22.64
CA PHE A 16 -4.50 4.93 23.76
C PHE A 16 -5.81 4.60 24.49
N ILE A 17 -6.64 5.60 24.80
CA ILE A 17 -7.97 5.39 25.40
C ILE A 17 -8.84 4.53 24.48
N LEU A 18 -8.90 4.84 23.19
CA LEU A 18 -9.65 4.06 22.21
C LEU A 18 -9.13 2.62 22.15
N HIS A 19 -7.82 2.39 22.20
CA HIS A 19 -7.24 1.05 22.21
C HIS A 19 -7.69 0.26 23.44
N LEU A 20 -7.66 0.86 24.63
CA LEU A 20 -8.14 0.22 25.85
C LEU A 20 -9.63 -0.12 25.78
N TYR A 21 -10.44 0.78 25.22
CA TYR A 21 -11.87 0.57 25.04
C TYR A 21 -12.16 -0.56 24.03
N THR A 22 -11.54 -0.54 22.85
CA THR A 22 -11.68 -1.58 21.83
C THR A 22 -11.25 -2.95 22.35
N ARG A 23 -10.16 -3.00 23.12
CA ARG A 23 -9.64 -4.24 23.71
C ARG A 23 -10.57 -4.84 24.77
N GLN A 24 -11.38 -4.02 25.44
CA GLN A 24 -12.42 -4.49 26.36
C GLN A 24 -13.65 -5.05 25.63
N VAL A 25 -13.99 -4.48 24.47
CA VAL A 25 -15.16 -4.86 23.66
C VAL A 25 -14.88 -6.09 22.79
N GLU A 26 -13.63 -6.30 22.37
CA GLU A 26 -13.26 -7.39 21.48
C GLU A 26 -13.27 -8.75 22.21
N GLN A 27 -14.40 -9.46 22.14
CA GLN A 27 -14.48 -10.87 22.49
C GLN A 27 -13.54 -11.65 21.56
N GLN A 28 -12.41 -12.13 22.09
CA GLN A 28 -11.47 -12.95 21.32
C GLN A 28 -12.15 -14.23 20.85
N ILE A 29 -12.55 -14.27 19.57
CA ILE A 29 -12.82 -15.51 18.86
C ILE A 29 -11.50 -16.27 18.78
N LYS A 30 -11.27 -17.18 19.74
CA LYS A 30 -10.07 -18.03 19.82
C LYS A 30 -10.17 -19.20 18.84
N ASP A 31 -10.39 -18.91 17.56
CA ASP A 31 -10.29 -19.93 16.53
C ASP A 31 -8.80 -20.11 16.15
N PRO A 32 -8.20 -21.29 16.39
CA PRO A 32 -6.82 -21.55 15.98
C PRO A 32 -6.61 -21.44 14.46
N GLN A 33 -7.62 -21.72 13.63
CA GLN A 33 -7.51 -21.58 12.18
C GLN A 33 -7.42 -20.10 11.77
N TYR A 34 -8.17 -19.24 12.46
CA TYR A 34 -8.13 -17.79 12.23
C TYR A 34 -6.77 -17.18 12.61
N ARG A 35 -6.11 -17.67 13.67
CA ARG A 35 -4.75 -17.22 14.03
C ARG A 35 -3.72 -17.53 12.94
N VAL A 36 -3.80 -18.71 12.33
CA VAL A 36 -2.91 -19.08 11.23
C VAL A 36 -3.14 -18.14 10.03
N LEU A 37 -4.40 -17.87 9.68
CA LEU A 37 -4.75 -16.92 8.63
C LEU A 37 -4.21 -15.50 8.94
N GLN A 38 -4.37 -15.01 10.16
CA GLN A 38 -3.85 -13.71 10.59
C GLN A 38 -2.33 -13.64 10.46
N GLN A 39 -1.59 -14.67 10.88
CA GLN A 39 -0.13 -14.72 10.75
C GLN A 39 0.31 -14.68 9.30
N ILE A 40 -0.32 -15.48 8.43
CA ILE A 40 -0.03 -15.48 6.99
C ILE A 40 -0.31 -14.09 6.41
N PHE A 41 -1.48 -13.51 6.71
CA PHE A 41 -1.84 -12.17 6.26
C PHE A 41 -0.82 -11.13 6.69
N LEU A 42 -0.47 -11.10 7.98
CA LEU A 42 0.49 -10.13 8.52
C LEU A 42 1.85 -10.27 7.85
N ILE A 43 2.35 -11.48 7.65
CA ILE A 43 3.64 -11.69 6.98
C ILE A 43 3.60 -11.12 5.56
N VAL A 44 2.60 -11.51 4.74
CA VAL A 44 2.54 -11.07 3.34
C VAL A 44 2.27 -9.56 3.24
N TYR A 45 1.35 -9.04 4.06
CA TYR A 45 0.99 -7.62 4.06
C TYR A 45 2.14 -6.74 4.53
N LEU A 46 2.84 -7.11 5.61
CA LEU A 46 4.00 -6.34 6.10
C LEU A 46 5.16 -6.38 5.11
N LEU A 47 5.41 -7.50 4.45
CA LEU A 47 6.41 -7.58 3.38
C LEU A 47 6.05 -6.64 2.22
N ALA A 48 4.80 -6.67 1.78
CA ALA A 48 4.31 -5.79 0.72
C ALA A 48 4.43 -4.30 1.11
N LEU A 49 3.96 -3.94 2.31
CA LEU A 49 3.99 -2.59 2.86
C LEU A 49 5.43 -2.08 3.04
N SER A 50 6.34 -2.95 3.51
CA SER A 50 7.76 -2.60 3.67
C SER A 50 8.40 -2.16 2.35
N GLY A 51 8.05 -2.82 1.24
CA GLY A 51 8.55 -2.47 -0.08
C GLY A 51 8.12 -1.08 -0.56
N ASP A 52 6.90 -0.65 -0.20
CA ASP A 52 6.35 0.68 -0.53
C ASP A 52 6.96 1.77 0.36
N TRP A 53 7.05 1.50 1.66
CA TRP A 53 7.57 2.44 2.66
C TRP A 53 9.05 2.72 2.48
N VAL A 54 9.86 1.69 2.19
CA VAL A 54 11.30 1.88 1.94
C VAL A 54 11.52 2.72 0.69
N GLN A 55 10.67 2.62 -0.33
CA GLN A 55 10.85 3.38 -1.58
C GLN A 55 10.42 4.85 -1.47
N GLY A 56 9.40 5.15 -0.65
CA GLY A 56 8.87 6.50 -0.45
C GLY A 56 9.91 7.62 -0.33
N PRO A 57 10.90 7.54 0.58
CA PRO A 57 11.92 8.58 0.76
C PRO A 57 12.99 8.63 -0.35
N HIS A 58 13.20 7.54 -1.10
CA HIS A 58 14.31 7.42 -2.05
C HIS A 58 13.92 7.70 -3.50
N ILE A 59 12.64 7.56 -3.88
CA ILE A 59 12.19 7.73 -5.28
C ILE A 59 12.53 9.13 -5.83
N TYR A 60 12.32 10.18 -5.05
CA TYR A 60 12.62 11.55 -5.51
C TYR A 60 14.13 11.72 -5.78
N ALA A 61 14.96 11.33 -4.80
CA ALA A 61 16.41 11.41 -4.92
C ALA A 61 16.95 10.55 -6.08
N LEU A 62 16.32 9.40 -6.34
CA LEU A 62 16.67 8.55 -7.48
C LEU A 62 16.42 9.28 -8.81
N TYR A 63 15.26 9.91 -8.99
CA TYR A 63 14.96 10.64 -10.24
C TYR A 63 15.86 11.85 -10.41
N GLU A 64 16.15 12.57 -9.33
CA GLU A 64 17.12 13.67 -9.34
C GLU A 64 18.53 13.19 -9.72
N SER A 65 18.96 12.01 -9.23
CA SER A 65 20.26 11.41 -9.59
C SER A 65 20.38 11.02 -11.07
N TYR A 66 19.26 10.80 -11.76
CA TYR A 66 19.21 10.57 -13.21
C TYR A 66 19.18 11.86 -14.03
N GLY A 67 19.18 13.03 -13.39
CA GLY A 67 19.11 14.33 -14.06
C GLY A 67 17.72 14.66 -14.61
N ILE A 68 16.66 13.97 -14.14
CA ILE A 68 15.28 14.29 -14.49
C ILE A 68 14.93 15.67 -13.93
N GLN A 69 14.28 16.52 -14.72
CA GLN A 69 13.94 17.87 -14.25
C GLN A 69 12.87 17.81 -13.15
N LYS A 70 12.88 18.77 -12.22
CA LYS A 70 11.90 18.81 -11.12
C LYS A 70 10.44 18.76 -11.61
N HIS A 71 10.13 19.46 -12.69
CA HIS A 71 8.80 19.43 -13.30
C HIS A 71 8.41 18.04 -13.82
N GLU A 72 9.35 17.33 -14.45
CA GLU A 72 9.13 15.96 -14.92
C GLU A 72 8.96 14.99 -13.72
N ILE A 73 9.69 15.20 -12.64
CA ILE A 73 9.51 14.45 -11.38
C ILE A 73 8.08 14.65 -10.84
N GLU A 74 7.58 15.88 -10.81
CA GLU A 74 6.20 16.17 -10.40
C GLU A 74 5.18 15.43 -11.27
N ILE A 75 5.37 15.41 -12.60
CA ILE A 75 4.53 14.65 -13.53
C ILE A 75 4.59 13.15 -13.21
N LEU A 76 5.76 12.60 -12.92
CA LEU A 76 5.91 11.19 -12.49
C LEU A 76 5.12 10.92 -11.19
N PHE A 77 5.16 11.84 -10.22
CA PHE A 77 4.38 11.70 -8.99
C PHE A 77 2.88 11.75 -9.26
N ILE A 78 2.43 12.73 -10.03
CA ILE A 78 1.03 12.88 -10.46
C ILE A 78 0.56 11.63 -11.21
N ALA A 79 1.36 11.08 -12.12
CA ALA A 79 1.00 9.88 -12.87
C ALA A 79 0.77 8.67 -11.96
N GLY A 80 1.60 8.48 -10.93
CA GLY A 80 1.44 7.37 -10.00
C GLY A 80 0.25 7.56 -9.04
N PHE A 81 0.06 8.75 -8.47
CA PHE A 81 -1.12 8.98 -7.63
C PHE A 81 -2.42 8.99 -8.45
N GLY A 82 -2.40 9.63 -9.61
CA GLY A 82 -3.51 9.65 -10.56
C GLY A 82 -3.88 8.25 -11.05
N SER A 83 -2.91 7.38 -11.36
CA SER A 83 -3.20 6.01 -11.76
C SER A 83 -3.82 5.21 -10.61
N SER A 84 -3.37 5.39 -9.36
CA SER A 84 -4.00 4.74 -8.20
C SER A 84 -5.48 5.14 -8.03
N MET A 85 -5.80 6.42 -8.25
CA MET A 85 -7.17 6.93 -8.20
C MET A 85 -8.04 6.37 -9.32
N LEU A 86 -7.54 6.35 -10.56
CA LEU A 86 -8.33 5.94 -11.74
C LEU A 86 -8.50 4.43 -11.82
N PHE A 87 -7.42 3.68 -11.64
CA PHE A 87 -7.43 2.23 -11.80
C PHE A 87 -7.81 1.50 -10.52
N GLY A 88 -7.80 2.17 -9.36
CA GLY A 88 -8.13 1.54 -8.10
C GLY A 88 -9.54 0.97 -8.04
N THR A 89 -10.53 1.73 -8.50
CA THR A 89 -11.93 1.27 -8.59
C THR A 89 -12.09 0.12 -9.57
N ILE A 90 -11.41 0.19 -10.72
CA ILE A 90 -11.45 -0.85 -11.75
C ILE A 90 -10.85 -2.15 -11.19
N ILE A 91 -9.65 -2.09 -10.62
CA ILE A 91 -8.97 -3.27 -10.08
C ILE A 91 -9.75 -3.85 -8.89
N ALA A 92 -10.33 -3.02 -8.03
CA ALA A 92 -11.21 -3.49 -6.94
C ALA A 92 -12.41 -4.27 -7.48
N SER A 93 -13.11 -3.74 -8.50
CA SER A 93 -14.24 -4.44 -9.13
C SER A 93 -13.81 -5.74 -9.82
N LEU A 94 -12.60 -5.76 -10.41
CA LEU A 94 -12.03 -6.95 -11.04
C LEU A 94 -11.67 -8.00 -9.98
N ALA A 95 -11.19 -7.58 -8.81
CA ALA A 95 -10.85 -8.46 -7.70
C ALA A 95 -12.07 -9.23 -7.17
N ASP A 96 -13.23 -8.58 -7.14
CA ASP A 96 -14.47 -9.23 -6.73
C ASP A 96 -14.93 -10.30 -7.74
N LYS A 97 -14.61 -10.14 -9.03
CA LYS A 97 -14.98 -11.10 -10.08
C LYS A 97 -13.97 -12.25 -10.28
N TYR A 98 -12.67 -11.94 -10.27
CA TYR A 98 -11.60 -12.90 -10.60
C TYR A 98 -10.92 -13.54 -9.37
N GLY A 99 -11.36 -13.14 -8.17
CA GLY A 99 -10.88 -13.68 -6.90
C GLY A 99 -9.82 -12.80 -6.24
N ARG A 100 -10.05 -12.50 -4.96
CA ARG A 100 -9.25 -11.54 -4.17
C ARG A 100 -7.80 -11.98 -3.94
N ARG A 101 -7.56 -13.29 -3.82
CA ARG A 101 -6.20 -13.86 -3.73
C ARG A 101 -5.38 -13.60 -5.00
N ASN A 102 -5.99 -13.73 -6.17
CA ASN A 102 -5.30 -13.52 -7.45
C ASN A 102 -4.92 -12.04 -7.62
N THR A 103 -5.75 -11.12 -7.16
CA THR A 103 -5.43 -9.69 -7.16
C THR A 103 -4.22 -9.38 -6.26
N CYS A 104 -4.10 -10.03 -5.10
CA CYS A 104 -2.91 -9.89 -4.25
C CYS A 104 -1.63 -10.41 -4.94
N LEU A 105 -1.72 -11.43 -5.81
CA LEU A 105 -0.59 -11.87 -6.64
C LEU A 105 -0.28 -10.87 -7.77
N LEU A 106 -1.31 -10.28 -8.37
CA LEU A 106 -1.17 -9.23 -9.39
C LEU A 106 -0.41 -8.02 -8.82
N TYR A 107 -0.64 -7.65 -7.55
CA TYR A 107 0.18 -6.65 -6.86
C TYR A 107 1.68 -6.97 -6.97
N GLY A 108 2.09 -8.19 -6.63
CA GLY A 108 3.51 -8.58 -6.66
C GLY A 108 4.12 -8.46 -8.06
N ILE A 109 3.36 -8.81 -9.10
CA ILE A 109 3.80 -8.68 -10.49
C ILE A 109 3.93 -7.20 -10.90
N LEU A 110 2.88 -6.40 -10.69
CA LEU A 110 2.88 -4.98 -11.06
C LEU A 110 3.96 -4.20 -10.31
N TYR A 111 4.08 -4.45 -9.01
CA TYR A 111 5.07 -3.81 -8.16
C TYR A 111 6.50 -4.23 -8.52
N GLY A 112 6.72 -5.52 -8.79
CA GLY A 112 7.99 -6.04 -9.26
C GLY A 112 8.44 -5.38 -10.57
N ILE A 113 7.55 -5.30 -11.56
CA ILE A 113 7.84 -4.62 -12.84
C ILE A 113 8.12 -3.13 -12.60
N SER A 114 7.34 -2.46 -11.74
CA SER A 114 7.61 -1.06 -11.36
C SER A 114 8.97 -0.88 -10.68
N CYS A 115 9.45 -1.85 -9.91
CA CYS A 115 10.79 -1.80 -9.35
C CYS A 115 11.86 -1.93 -10.44
N VAL A 116 11.67 -2.86 -11.40
CA VAL A 116 12.59 -3.04 -12.52
C VAL A 116 12.73 -1.75 -13.35
N THR A 117 11.64 -1.02 -13.61
CA THR A 117 11.70 0.24 -14.36
C THR A 117 12.61 1.29 -13.74
N LYS A 118 12.79 1.27 -12.41
CA LYS A 118 13.62 2.24 -11.68
C LYS A 118 15.11 2.11 -12.00
N HIS A 119 15.56 0.99 -12.57
CA HIS A 119 16.95 0.80 -12.99
C HIS A 119 17.31 1.50 -14.31
N PHE A 120 16.33 2.04 -15.03
CA PHE A 120 16.54 2.67 -16.32
C PHE A 120 16.38 4.19 -16.21
N PRO A 121 17.40 5.00 -16.55
CA PRO A 121 17.34 6.47 -16.50
C PRO A 121 16.61 7.04 -17.73
N SER A 122 15.38 6.58 -17.98
CA SER A 122 14.55 7.05 -19.10
C SER A 122 13.18 7.47 -18.57
N PHE A 123 12.81 8.73 -18.81
CA PHE A 123 11.55 9.30 -18.36
C PHE A 123 10.34 8.45 -18.75
N GLN A 124 10.29 7.96 -20.00
CA GLN A 124 9.17 7.14 -20.49
C GLN A 124 9.05 5.81 -19.72
N ILE A 125 10.17 5.16 -19.45
CA ILE A 125 10.21 3.89 -18.69
C ILE A 125 9.77 4.15 -17.24
N LEU A 126 10.26 5.22 -16.63
CA LEU A 126 9.88 5.64 -15.29
C LEU A 126 8.39 6.02 -15.20
N PHE A 127 7.85 6.65 -16.24
CA PHE A 127 6.44 7.02 -16.32
C PHE A 127 5.52 5.79 -16.34
N ILE A 128 5.84 4.80 -17.16
CA ILE A 128 5.15 3.50 -17.15
C ILE A 128 5.30 2.85 -15.77
N GLY A 129 6.52 2.88 -15.21
CA GLY A 129 6.81 2.40 -13.86
C GLY A 129 5.93 3.03 -12.78
N ARG A 130 5.66 4.34 -12.87
CA ARG A 130 4.80 5.08 -11.94
C ARG A 130 3.33 4.72 -12.11
N ILE A 131 2.85 4.53 -13.33
CA ILE A 131 1.48 4.06 -13.57
C ILE A 131 1.28 2.69 -12.92
N LEU A 132 2.19 1.74 -13.18
CA LEU A 132 2.16 0.40 -12.60
C LEU A 132 2.29 0.43 -11.07
N ALA A 133 3.14 1.31 -10.53
CA ALA A 133 3.26 1.52 -9.09
C ALA A 133 1.92 1.94 -8.48
N GLY A 134 1.26 2.95 -9.05
CA GLY A 134 -0.03 3.43 -8.53
C GLY A 134 -1.13 2.38 -8.57
N MET A 135 -1.17 1.55 -9.63
CA MET A 135 -2.07 0.40 -9.69
C MET A 135 -1.76 -0.60 -8.56
N ALA A 136 -0.49 -0.93 -8.35
CA ALA A 136 -0.06 -1.82 -7.28
C ALA A 136 -0.40 -1.25 -5.90
N THR A 137 -0.10 0.02 -5.63
CA THR A 137 -0.43 0.71 -4.38
C THR A 137 -1.95 0.66 -4.12
N SER A 138 -2.77 0.84 -5.14
CA SER A 138 -4.23 0.70 -4.96
C SER A 138 -4.64 -0.72 -4.58
N ILE A 139 -3.99 -1.75 -5.13
CA ILE A 139 -4.24 -3.14 -4.72
C ILE A 139 -3.82 -3.36 -3.27
N LEU A 140 -2.64 -2.86 -2.90
CA LEU A 140 -2.06 -3.00 -1.57
C LEU A 140 -3.03 -2.53 -0.48
N PHE A 141 -3.66 -1.37 -0.68
CA PHE A 141 -4.57 -0.77 0.29
C PHE A 141 -6.04 -1.20 0.16
N SER A 142 -6.39 -2.10 -0.77
CA SER A 142 -7.80 -2.53 -0.95
C SER A 142 -7.98 -4.05 -0.98
N ALA A 143 -7.23 -4.76 -1.83
CA ALA A 143 -7.45 -6.18 -2.08
C ALA A 143 -6.94 -7.07 -0.94
N PHE A 144 -5.88 -6.65 -0.25
CA PHE A 144 -5.31 -7.40 0.88
C PHE A 144 -6.31 -7.53 2.03
N GLU A 145 -6.88 -6.42 2.49
CA GLU A 145 -7.90 -6.44 3.54
C GLU A 145 -9.15 -7.21 3.08
N SER A 146 -9.56 -6.97 1.82
CA SER A 146 -10.68 -7.67 1.21
C SER A 146 -10.48 -9.19 1.19
N TRP A 147 -9.25 -9.66 0.93
CA TRP A 147 -8.90 -11.08 0.97
C TRP A 147 -9.01 -11.63 2.38
N LEU A 148 -8.44 -10.95 3.39
CA LEU A 148 -8.53 -11.36 4.80
C LEU A 148 -9.99 -11.52 5.26
N VAL A 149 -10.84 -10.53 4.96
CA VAL A 149 -12.27 -10.56 5.33
C VAL A 149 -12.99 -11.72 4.63
N SER A 150 -12.66 -11.99 3.36
CA SER A 150 -13.30 -13.07 2.61
C SER A 150 -12.92 -14.46 3.12
N GLU A 151 -11.66 -14.67 3.50
CA GLU A 151 -11.21 -15.97 4.01
C GLU A 151 -11.63 -16.19 5.47
N HIS A 152 -11.81 -15.13 6.26
CA HIS A 152 -12.35 -15.24 7.61
C HIS A 152 -13.83 -15.65 7.63
N ARG A 153 -14.61 -15.25 6.62
CA ARG A 153 -16.04 -15.58 6.50
C ARG A 153 -16.31 -16.93 5.84
N ARG A 154 -15.27 -17.59 5.33
CA ARG A 154 -15.36 -18.87 4.65
C ARG A 154 -15.31 -20.01 5.66
#